data_AF-A0A5D3CNS6-F1
#
_entry.id   AF-A0A5D3CNS6-F1
#
_cell.length_a   1.000
_cell.length_b   1.000
_cell.length_c   1.000
_cell.angle_alpha   90.00
_cell.angle_beta   90.00
_cell.angle_gamma   90.00
#
_symmetry.space_group_name_H-M   'P 1'
#
loop_
_entity.id
_entity.type
_entity.pdbx_description
1 polymer ?
#
loop_
_entity_poly.entity_id
_entity_poly.type
_entity_poly.pdbx_seq_one_letter_code
_entity_poly.pdbx_strand_id
1 'polypeptide(L)'
;MRVNFSDENIFLVEKVAADHETWIMLFDGASNELEHGIGVVLISPDENVFPLMAKLCFECTHNITEYEACIMGLQGMNVIGPSDSKASNGHRFILVAIDYFTKWIEAASYCNVIRGVVLKFIKKELICRYGLPERISTDNAKNLNNKMMDELYEQFKINH
;
A
#
# COMPACT_ATOMS: atom_id res chain seq x y z
N MET A 1 -23.46 -16.02 17.46
CA MET A 1 -22.41 -17.02 17.19
C MET A 1 -21.12 -16.25 16.98
N ARG A 2 -20.20 -16.29 17.96
CA ARG A 2 -18.89 -15.63 17.88
C ARG A 2 -17.99 -16.48 17.00
N VAL A 3 -17.49 -15.92 15.91
CA VAL A 3 -16.39 -16.51 15.15
C VAL A 3 -15.13 -15.83 15.63
N ASN A 4 -14.34 -16.54 16.43
CA ASN A 4 -12.99 -16.16 16.80
C ASN A 4 -12.07 -16.63 15.68
N PHE A 5 -11.33 -15.70 15.08
CA PHE A 5 -10.13 -16.01 14.33
C PHE A 5 -8.96 -15.88 15.30
N SER A 6 -8.23 -16.98 15.50
CA SER A 6 -7.05 -17.06 16.36
C SER A 6 -5.84 -16.62 15.53
N ASP A 7 -5.16 -15.60 16.05
CA ASP A 7 -3.75 -15.24 15.84
C ASP A 7 -3.37 -14.78 14.41
N GLU A 8 -2.82 -13.60 14.13
CA GLU A 8 -1.96 -12.70 14.90
C GLU A 8 -2.19 -11.24 14.44
N ASN A 9 -2.46 -10.34 15.38
CA ASN A 9 -2.38 -8.86 15.26
C ASN A 9 -2.89 -8.23 13.95
N ILE A 10 -4.20 -8.30 13.72
CA ILE A 10 -4.90 -7.26 12.95
C ILE A 10 -4.77 -5.98 13.80
N PHE A 11 -3.73 -5.19 13.54
CA PHE A 11 -3.68 -3.81 13.99
C PHE A 11 -4.90 -3.13 13.36
N LEU A 12 -5.96 -2.99 14.16
CA LEU A 12 -6.95 -1.95 13.99
C LEU A 12 -6.17 -0.64 13.98
N VAL A 13 -5.79 -0.20 12.77
CA VAL A 13 -5.45 1.19 12.52
C VAL A 13 -6.74 1.94 12.80
N GLU A 14 -6.90 2.42 14.03
CA GLU A 14 -7.87 3.46 14.34
C GLU A 14 -7.63 4.58 13.31
N LYS A 15 -8.54 4.68 12.34
CA LYS A 15 -8.65 5.82 11.46
C LYS A 15 -8.87 7.03 12.36
N VAL A 16 -7.81 7.81 12.56
CA VAL A 16 -7.95 9.19 13.00
C VAL A 16 -8.71 9.92 11.90
N ALA A 17 -9.91 10.36 12.27
CA ALA A 17 -10.91 11.10 11.49
C ALA A 17 -11.57 10.33 10.34
N ALA A 18 -12.79 9.84 10.61
CA ALA A 18 -13.77 9.53 9.57
C ALA A 18 -14.17 10.84 8.86
N ASP A 19 -13.62 11.08 7.68
CA ASP A 19 -14.30 11.92 6.71
C ASP A 19 -15.40 11.08 6.02
N HIS A 20 -16.46 11.75 5.58
CA HIS A 20 -17.61 11.12 4.91
C HIS A 20 -17.31 10.71 3.45
N GLU A 21 -16.04 10.61 3.05
CA GLU A 21 -15.61 10.36 1.67
C GLU A 21 -14.58 9.22 1.56
N THR A 22 -14.28 8.51 2.66
CA THR A 22 -13.21 7.51 2.65
C THR A 22 -13.68 6.13 2.17
N TRP A 23 -13.09 5.64 1.07
CA TRP A 23 -13.23 4.26 0.62
C TRP A 23 -12.45 3.28 1.54
N ILE A 24 -12.96 2.06 1.69
CA ILE A 24 -12.26 0.96 2.38
C ILE A 24 -11.91 -0.09 1.32
N MET A 25 -10.66 -0.55 1.34
CA MET A 25 -10.18 -1.65 0.50
C MET A 25 -9.70 -2.78 1.39
N LEU A 26 -10.29 -3.96 1.22
CA LEU A 26 -9.83 -5.21 1.80
C LEU A 26 -9.31 -6.06 0.64
N PHE A 27 -8.18 -6.73 0.79
CA PHE A 27 -7.65 -7.60 -0.25
C PHE A 27 -6.97 -8.82 0.37
N ASP A 28 -6.93 -9.92 -0.37
CA ASP A 28 -6.26 -11.14 0.01
C ASP A 28 -5.79 -11.92 -1.24
N GLY A 29 -4.68 -12.61 -1.12
CA GLY A 29 -4.06 -13.43 -2.17
C GLY A 29 -3.94 -14.88 -1.73
N ALA A 30 -4.42 -15.81 -2.54
CA ALA A 30 -4.30 -17.24 -2.31
C ALA A 30 -3.40 -17.88 -3.37
N SER A 31 -2.41 -18.66 -2.94
CA SER A 31 -1.51 -19.41 -3.81
C SER A 31 -1.45 -20.87 -3.35
N ASN A 32 -1.52 -21.81 -4.29
CA ASN A 32 -1.23 -23.22 -4.10
C ASN A 32 -0.40 -23.76 -5.29
N GLU A 33 0.04 -25.03 -5.23
CA GLU A 33 0.91 -25.63 -6.25
C GLU A 33 0.32 -25.65 -7.68
N LEU A 34 -1.00 -25.50 -7.81
CA LEU A 34 -1.71 -25.60 -9.09
C LEU A 34 -2.25 -24.26 -9.56
N GLU A 35 -2.69 -23.42 -8.63
CA GLU A 35 -3.51 -22.24 -8.91
C GLU A 35 -3.28 -21.09 -7.93
N HIS A 36 -3.52 -19.90 -8.44
CA HIS A 36 -3.31 -18.63 -7.76
C HIS A 36 -4.54 -17.77 -7.95
N GLY A 37 -5.09 -17.24 -6.86
CA GLY A 37 -6.29 -16.42 -6.85
C GLY A 37 -6.06 -15.15 -6.06
N ILE A 38 -6.77 -14.09 -6.42
CA ILE A 38 -6.77 -12.82 -5.70
C ILE A 38 -8.20 -12.35 -5.49
N GLY A 39 -8.45 -11.76 -4.33
CA GLY A 39 -9.73 -11.20 -3.93
C GLY A 39 -9.56 -9.79 -3.40
N VAL A 40 -10.48 -8.90 -3.79
CA VAL A 40 -10.57 -7.53 -3.26
C VAL A 40 -12.03 -7.21 -2.97
N VAL A 41 -12.26 -6.50 -1.87
CA VAL A 41 -13.55 -5.89 -1.55
C VAL A 41 -13.33 -4.39 -1.38
N LEU A 42 -13.96 -3.61 -2.25
CA LEU A 42 -14.03 -2.16 -2.12
C LEU A 42 -15.36 -1.78 -1.48
N ILE A 43 -15.33 -0.94 -0.46
CA ILE A 43 -16.52 -0.41 0.20
C ILE A 43 -16.50 1.11 0.02
N SER A 44 -17.52 1.64 -0.63
CA SER A 44 -17.68 3.08 -0.81
C SER A 44 -18.09 3.78 0.49
N PRO A 45 -17.95 5.12 0.57
CA PRO A 45 -18.48 5.90 1.69
C PRO A 45 -19.99 5.71 1.91
N ASP A 46 -20.73 5.46 0.83
CA ASP A 46 -22.18 5.16 0.83
C ASP A 46 -22.48 3.69 1.17
N GLU A 47 -21.51 2.96 1.73
CA GLU A 47 -21.62 1.55 2.14
C GLU A 47 -21.88 0.55 0.99
N ASN A 48 -21.85 0.97 -0.28
CA ASN A 48 -21.87 0.06 -1.41
C ASN A 48 -20.61 -0.81 -1.45
N VAL A 49 -20.80 -2.11 -1.71
CA VAL A 49 -19.73 -3.12 -1.71
C VAL A 49 -19.47 -3.61 -3.14
N PHE A 50 -18.21 -3.58 -3.57
CA PHE A 50 -17.76 -4.01 -4.89
C PHE A 50 -16.70 -5.11 -4.75
N PRO A 51 -17.09 -6.39 -4.89
CA PRO A 51 -16.15 -7.50 -4.88
C PRO A 51 -15.46 -7.65 -6.25
N LEU A 52 -14.14 -7.83 -6.22
CA LEU A 52 -13.30 -8.16 -7.37
C LEU A 52 -12.59 -9.48 -7.07
N MET A 53 -12.64 -10.41 -8.00
CA MET A 53 -11.92 -11.68 -7.90
C MET A 53 -11.27 -12.00 -9.22
N ALA A 54 -10.04 -12.50 -9.18
CA ALA A 54 -9.35 -12.96 -10.38
C ALA A 54 -8.44 -14.15 -10.10
N LYS A 55 -8.20 -14.94 -11.15
CA LYS A 55 -7.21 -16.01 -11.16
C LYS A 55 -5.94 -15.50 -11.82
N LEU A 56 -4.79 -15.69 -11.21
CA LEU A 56 -3.51 -15.36 -11.80
C LEU A 56 -3.03 -16.54 -12.64
N CYS A 57 -2.86 -16.31 -13.94
CA CYS A 57 -2.44 -17.32 -14.91
C CYS A 57 -0.92 -17.39 -15.08
N PHE A 58 -0.17 -17.13 -14.01
CA PHE A 58 1.29 -17.22 -13.94
C PHE A 58 1.72 -17.79 -12.59
N GLU A 59 2.91 -18.37 -12.55
CA GLU A 59 3.48 -18.90 -11.30
C GLU A 59 3.79 -17.75 -10.32
N CYS A 60 3.24 -17.81 -9.12
CA CYS A 60 3.46 -16.79 -8.10
C CYS A 60 3.47 -17.34 -6.68
N THR A 61 4.36 -16.80 -5.86
CA THR A 61 4.37 -17.11 -4.41
C THR A 61 3.18 -16.45 -3.72
N HIS A 62 2.86 -16.89 -2.50
CA HIS A 62 1.79 -16.29 -1.69
C HIS A 62 1.92 -14.75 -1.58
N ASN A 63 3.13 -14.25 -1.31
CA ASN A 63 3.39 -12.81 -1.27
C ASN A 63 3.09 -12.11 -2.60
N ILE A 64 3.42 -12.75 -3.74
CA ILE A 64 3.10 -12.20 -5.06
C ILE A 64 1.57 -12.13 -5.24
N THR A 65 0.83 -13.14 -4.80
CA THR A 65 -0.64 -13.10 -4.88
C THR A 65 -1.23 -11.97 -4.04
N GLU A 66 -0.67 -11.66 -2.86
CA GLU A 66 -1.11 -10.50 -2.07
C GLU A 66 -0.80 -9.17 -2.77
N TYR A 67 0.39 -9.03 -3.39
CA TYR A 67 0.74 -7.81 -4.14
C TYR A 67 -0.20 -7.60 -5.32
N GLU A 68 -0.51 -8.65 -6.07
CA GLU A 68 -1.43 -8.58 -7.22
C GLU A 68 -2.86 -8.24 -6.78
N ALA A 69 -3.31 -8.77 -5.64
CA ALA A 69 -4.60 -8.41 -5.03
C ALA A 69 -4.64 -6.92 -4.67
N CYS A 70 -3.58 -6.40 -4.05
CA CYS A 70 -3.47 -4.98 -3.72
C CYS A 70 -3.49 -4.10 -4.98
N ILE A 71 -2.69 -4.43 -6.01
CA ILE A 71 -2.64 -3.70 -7.28
C ILE A 71 -4.00 -3.70 -7.96
N MET A 72 -4.67 -4.85 -8.01
CA MET A 72 -6.03 -4.97 -8.54
C MET A 72 -7.01 -4.07 -7.80
N GLY A 73 -6.92 -3.99 -6.48
CA GLY A 73 -7.80 -3.13 -5.68
C GLY A 73 -7.56 -1.65 -5.93
N LEU A 74 -6.30 -1.24 -6.07
CA LEU A 74 -5.94 0.14 -6.41
C LEU A 74 -6.42 0.53 -7.82
N GLN A 75 -6.26 -0.36 -8.79
CA GLN A 75 -6.78 -0.17 -10.15
C GLN A 75 -8.31 -0.16 -10.16
N GLY A 76 -8.95 -1.09 -9.45
CA GLY A 76 -10.40 -1.19 -9.31
C GLY A 76 -10.99 0.06 -8.68
N MET A 77 -10.37 0.61 -7.63
CA MET A 77 -10.80 1.85 -6.99
C MET A 77 -10.71 3.06 -7.94
N ASN A 78 -9.71 3.09 -8.84
CA ASN A 78 -9.61 4.14 -9.86
C ASN A 78 -10.68 4.00 -10.96
N VAL A 79 -11.20 2.79 -11.21
CA VAL A 79 -12.22 2.52 -12.24
C VAL A 79 -13.66 2.60 -11.70
N ILE A 80 -13.87 2.10 -10.47
CA ILE A 80 -15.17 1.96 -9.79
C ILE A 80 -15.48 3.18 -8.91
N GLY A 81 -14.45 3.86 -8.39
CA GLY A 81 -14.62 5.12 -7.68
C GLY A 81 -15.36 6.15 -8.56
N PRO A 82 -15.97 7.19 -7.96
CA PRO A 82 -16.80 8.13 -8.69
C PRO A 82 -16.02 8.71 -9.87
N SER A 83 -16.56 8.59 -11.08
CA SER A 83 -15.97 9.11 -12.31
C SER A 83 -15.77 10.64 -12.28
N ASP A 84 -16.43 11.33 -11.33
CA ASP A 84 -16.27 12.76 -11.03
C ASP A 84 -15.56 13.07 -9.71
N SER A 85 -15.20 12.05 -8.92
CA SER A 85 -14.21 12.27 -7.90
C SER A 85 -12.86 12.34 -8.61
N LYS A 86 -12.31 13.55 -8.74
CA LYS A 86 -10.90 13.71 -8.36
C LYS A 86 -10.76 12.83 -7.10
N ALA A 87 -9.92 11.79 -7.05
CA ALA A 87 -9.60 11.11 -5.78
C ALA A 87 -9.68 12.18 -4.70
N SER A 88 -10.59 12.13 -3.70
CA SER A 88 -11.27 13.31 -3.12
C SER A 88 -10.40 14.53 -2.69
N ASN A 89 -9.09 14.33 -2.65
CA ASN A 89 -7.99 15.23 -2.33
C ASN A 89 -7.00 15.56 -3.48
N GLY A 90 -7.17 15.04 -4.70
CA GLY A 90 -6.27 15.14 -5.85
C GLY A 90 -5.19 14.05 -5.93
N HIS A 91 -5.27 12.97 -5.13
CA HIS A 91 -4.25 11.93 -4.99
C HIS A 91 -4.16 11.01 -6.22
N ARG A 92 -3.03 11.04 -6.93
CA ARG A 92 -2.81 10.32 -8.21
C ARG A 92 -1.70 9.26 -8.15
N PHE A 93 -1.00 9.19 -7.03
CA PHE A 93 0.16 8.34 -6.87
C PHE A 93 0.12 7.63 -5.53
N ILE A 94 0.74 6.46 -5.47
CA ILE A 94 0.90 5.69 -4.22
C ILE A 94 2.38 5.41 -4.06
N LEU A 95 2.91 5.75 -2.89
CA LEU A 95 4.23 5.30 -2.47
C LEU A 95 4.04 4.04 -1.66
N VAL A 96 4.76 2.99 -2.07
CA VAL A 96 4.77 1.70 -1.39
C VAL A 96 6.19 1.44 -0.95
N ALA A 97 6.38 1.15 0.34
CA ALA A 97 7.59 0.59 0.89
C ALA A 97 7.31 -0.82 1.36
N ILE A 98 8.25 -1.72 1.10
CA ILE A 98 8.14 -3.12 1.47
C ILE A 98 9.38 -3.44 2.30
N ASP A 99 9.16 -3.92 3.52
CA ASP A 99 10.24 -4.49 4.30
C ASP A 99 10.64 -5.85 3.71
N TYR A 100 11.92 -6.01 3.41
CA TYR A 100 12.40 -7.19 2.69
C TYR A 100 12.31 -8.47 3.53
N PHE A 101 12.57 -8.38 4.84
CA PHE A 101 12.67 -9.55 5.72
C PHE A 101 11.29 -10.08 6.11
N THR A 102 10.45 -9.18 6.63
CA THR A 102 9.13 -9.49 7.15
C THR A 102 8.03 -9.44 6.10
N LYS A 103 8.31 -8.85 4.94
CA LYS A 103 7.32 -8.58 3.88
C LYS A 103 6.22 -7.59 4.27
N TRP A 104 6.35 -6.90 5.40
CA TRP A 104 5.44 -5.82 5.79
C TRP A 104 5.39 -4.71 4.73
N ILE A 105 4.19 -4.21 4.44
CA ILE A 105 3.93 -3.20 3.42
C ILE A 105 3.44 -1.93 4.10
N GLU A 106 4.07 -0.79 3.79
CA GLU A 106 3.53 0.53 4.10
C GLU A 106 3.18 1.23 2.79
N ALA A 107 1.92 1.61 2.62
CA ALA A 107 1.44 2.31 1.43
C ALA A 107 0.72 3.60 1.80
N ALA A 108 1.06 4.69 1.12
CA ALA A 108 0.39 5.98 1.29
C ALA A 108 0.12 6.64 -0.07
N SER A 109 -1.07 7.21 -0.24
CA SER A 109 -1.46 7.92 -1.46
C SER A 109 -1.11 9.41 -1.40
N TYR A 110 -0.80 10.01 -2.55
CA TYR A 110 -0.37 11.41 -2.67
C TYR A 110 -0.85 12.08 -3.96
N CYS A 111 -1.12 13.39 -3.89
CA CYS A 111 -1.46 14.25 -5.04
C CYS A 111 -0.41 14.24 -6.15
N ASN A 112 0.84 14.37 -5.72
CA ASN A 112 2.02 14.52 -6.55
C ASN A 112 3.20 13.87 -5.82
N VAL A 113 4.04 13.13 -6.53
CA VAL A 113 5.27 12.57 -5.96
C VAL A 113 6.42 13.53 -6.24
N ILE A 114 6.48 14.58 -5.42
CA ILE A 114 7.63 15.48 -5.36
C ILE A 114 8.59 15.03 -4.26
N ARG A 115 9.85 15.46 -4.34
CA ARG A 115 10.94 15.03 -3.44
C ARG A 115 10.57 15.15 -1.95
N GLY A 116 9.97 16.26 -1.55
CA GLY A 116 9.55 16.49 -0.17
C GLY A 116 8.49 15.52 0.34
N VAL A 117 7.64 15.00 -0.55
CA VAL A 117 6.62 14.00 -0.21
C VAL A 117 7.27 12.66 0.07
N VAL A 118 8.22 12.23 -0.76
CA VAL A 118 8.98 10.98 -0.58
C VAL A 118 9.79 11.03 0.72
N LEU A 119 10.45 12.15 1.00
CA LEU A 119 11.19 12.39 2.23
C LEU A 119 10.29 12.31 3.47
N LYS A 120 9.11 12.92 3.39
CA LYS A 120 8.11 12.86 4.47
C LYS A 120 7.64 11.43 4.68
N PHE A 121 7.38 10.70 3.61
CA PHE A 121 6.98 9.29 3.67
C PHE A 121 8.04 8.45 4.40
N ILE A 122 9.31 8.51 3.98
CA ILE A 122 10.39 7.73 4.60
C ILE A 122 10.60 8.11 6.08
N LYS A 123 10.64 9.40 6.41
CA LYS A 123 10.83 9.82 7.80
C LYS A 123 9.65 9.42 8.68
N LYS A 124 8.43 9.76 8.26
CA LYS A 124 7.23 9.65 9.10
C LYS A 124 6.65 8.25 9.13
N GLU A 125 6.54 7.64 7.97
CA GLU A 125 5.86 6.35 7.82
C GLU A 125 6.83 5.17 8.00
N LEU A 126 8.13 5.35 7.76
CA LEU A 126 9.13 4.30 7.98
C LEU A 126 9.95 4.51 9.26
N ILE A 127 10.80 5.54 9.29
CA ILE A 127 11.80 5.71 10.36
C ILE A 127 11.16 5.94 11.72
N CYS A 128 10.18 6.87 11.81
CA CYS A 128 9.53 7.20 13.08
C CYS A 128 8.67 6.08 13.65
N ARG A 129 8.17 5.16 12.80
CA ARG A 129 7.29 4.07 13.23
C ARG A 129 8.05 2.78 13.51
N TYR A 130 8.91 2.38 12.59
CA TYR A 130 9.55 1.06 12.60
C TYR A 130 11.03 1.13 12.98
N GLY A 131 11.59 2.33 13.09
CA GLY A 131 13.00 2.55 13.36
C GLY A 131 13.84 2.67 12.09
N LEU A 132 15.15 2.76 12.29
CA LEU A 132 16.11 3.06 11.24
C LEU A 132 16.37 1.83 10.35
N PRO A 133 16.04 1.86 9.05
CA PRO A 133 16.40 0.79 8.15
C PRO A 133 17.91 0.78 7.89
N GLU A 134 18.51 -0.39 7.79
CA GLU A 134 19.93 -0.53 7.41
C GLU A 134 20.16 -0.13 5.94
N ARG A 135 19.18 -0.44 5.08
CA ARG A 135 19.25 -0.18 3.65
C ARG A 135 17.89 0.17 3.07
N ILE A 136 17.85 1.13 2.16
CA ILE A 136 16.68 1.43 1.33
C ILE A 136 17.09 1.29 -0.13
N SER A 137 16.37 0.45 -0.89
CA SER A 137 16.52 0.38 -2.36
C SER A 137 15.32 1.06 -3.00
N THR A 138 15.56 2.02 -3.90
CA THR A 138 14.51 2.69 -4.67
C THR A 138 14.71 2.47 -6.16
N ASP A 139 13.68 2.74 -6.97
CA ASP A 139 13.87 2.85 -8.41
C ASP A 139 14.75 4.08 -8.77
N ASN A 140 15.14 4.17 -10.05
CA ASN A 140 15.98 5.25 -10.55
C ASN A 140 15.17 6.51 -10.96
N ALA A 141 13.93 6.67 -10.47
CA ALA A 141 13.14 7.84 -10.79
C ALA A 141 13.74 9.09 -10.15
N LYS A 142 13.69 10.23 -10.86
CA LYS A 142 14.33 11.49 -10.44
C LYS A 142 13.82 12.04 -9.10
N ASN A 143 12.60 11.67 -8.70
CA ASN A 143 12.00 12.02 -7.41
C ASN A 143 12.54 11.16 -6.25
N LEU A 144 13.13 9.99 -6.54
CA LEU A 144 13.73 9.07 -5.57
C LEU A 144 15.26 9.14 -5.57
N ASN A 145 15.89 9.41 -6.72
CA ASN A 145 17.34 9.56 -6.84
C ASN A 145 17.72 11.04 -6.99
N ASN A 146 17.99 11.71 -5.86
CA ASN A 146 18.37 13.12 -5.83
C ASN A 146 19.11 13.51 -4.54
N LYS A 147 19.80 14.65 -4.57
CA LYS A 147 20.60 15.19 -3.46
C LYS A 147 19.89 15.21 -2.09
N MET A 148 18.60 15.52 -2.01
CA MET A 148 17.90 15.55 -0.72
C MET A 148 17.71 14.15 -0.12
N MET A 149 17.63 13.13 -0.98
CA MET A 149 17.62 11.73 -0.57
C MET A 149 19.02 11.29 -0.15
N ASP A 150 20.06 11.69 -0.88
CA ASP A 150 21.46 11.44 -0.49
C ASP A 150 21.78 12.02 0.89
N GLU A 151 21.37 13.28 1.14
CA GLU A 151 21.51 13.95 2.44
C GLU A 151 20.74 13.22 3.56
N LEU A 152 19.57 12.65 3.24
CA LEU A 152 18.81 11.82 4.18
C LEU A 152 19.59 10.54 4.51
N TYR A 153 20.08 9.83 3.50
CA TYR A 153 20.80 8.58 3.68
C TYR A 153 22.10 8.80 4.46
N GLU A 154 22.84 9.87 4.19
CA GLU A 154 24.02 10.25 4.97
C GLU A 154 23.67 10.62 6.42
N GLN A 155 22.64 11.46 6.63
CA GLN A 155 22.22 11.90 7.96
C GLN A 155 21.88 10.71 8.87
N PHE A 156 21.17 9.74 8.30
CA PHE A 156 20.66 8.58 9.02
C PHE A 156 21.59 7.36 8.88
N LYS A 157 22.71 7.46 8.18
CA LYS A 157 23.65 6.36 7.89
C LYS A 157 22.96 5.14 7.27
N ILE A 158 22.00 5.40 6.38
CA ILE A 158 21.25 4.38 5.64
C ILE A 158 22.02 4.09 4.35
N ASN A 159 22.17 2.81 4.01
CA ASN A 159 22.74 2.42 2.72
C ASN A 159 21.69 2.55 1.61
N HIS A 160 22.08 3.06 0.44
CA HIS A 160 21.26 3.06 -0.79
C HIS A 160 21.85 2.08 -1.79
#